data_AF-A0A963EJV5-F1
#
_entry.id   AF-A0A963EJV5-F1
#
_cell.length_a   1.000
_cell.length_b   1.000
_cell.length_c   1.000
_cell.angle_alpha   90.00
_cell.angle_beta   90.00
_cell.angle_gamma   90.00
#
_symmetry.space_group_name_H-M   'P 1'
#
loop_
_entity.id
_entity.type
_entity.pdbx_description
1 polymer ?
#
loop_
_entity_poly.entity_id
_entity_poly.type
_entity_poly.pdbx_seq_one_letter_code
_entity_poly.pdbx_strand_id
1 'polypeptide(L)'
;DDADLAIIDKRRPKANESQVMHIIGEVEGRSCVIVDDMVDTAGTLCKAAQALKDHGAKKVIAYCTHAVLSGPAVENISKSALDQLVVTDTIPLSEAAIATNRIRVLSLAPMLAETIRRINNEESLSAMFDRLELV
;
A
#
# COMPACT_ATOMS: atom_id res chain seq x y z
N ASP A 1 19.57 -5.37 -0.20
CA ASP A 1 18.62 -5.53 0.91
C ASP A 1 19.11 -4.83 2.15
N ASP A 2 18.90 -3.51 2.27
CA ASP A 2 19.13 -2.76 3.52
C ASP A 2 18.35 -1.45 3.46
N ALA A 3 17.02 -1.54 3.54
CA ALA A 3 16.18 -0.38 3.81
C ALA A 3 15.84 -0.39 5.30
N ASP A 4 15.95 0.77 5.96
CA ASP A 4 15.58 0.91 7.35
C ASP A 4 14.06 0.74 7.53
N LEU A 5 13.66 0.09 8.63
CA LEU A 5 12.26 -0.09 8.99
C LEU A 5 11.81 1.02 9.94
N ALA A 6 10.66 1.62 9.63
CA ALA A 6 9.93 2.48 10.54
C ALA A 6 8.53 1.90 10.81
N ILE A 7 8.05 2.02 12.04
CA ILE A 7 6.75 1.50 12.48
C ILE A 7 5.87 2.67 12.89
N ILE A 8 4.63 2.67 12.40
CA ILE A 8 3.60 3.61 12.82
C ILE A 8 2.73 2.95 13.88
N ASP A 9 2.94 3.33 15.14
CA ASP A 9 2.15 2.88 16.28
C ASP A 9 0.92 3.78 16.47
N LYS A 10 -0.25 3.26 16.13
CA LYS A 10 -1.53 3.96 16.23
C LYS A 10 -2.11 3.78 17.63
N ARG A 11 -2.00 4.82 18.46
CA ARG A 11 -2.56 4.80 19.82
C ARG A 11 -3.91 5.51 19.91
N ARG A 12 -4.78 4.97 20.75
CA ARG A 12 -6.06 5.59 21.15
C ARG A 12 -6.09 5.68 22.68
N PRO A 13 -5.84 6.86 23.27
CA PRO A 13 -5.83 7.00 24.72
C PRO A 13 -7.23 6.81 25.33
N LYS A 14 -8.29 7.20 24.61
CA LYS A 14 -9.70 6.98 25.00
C LYS A 14 -10.58 6.70 23.79
N ALA A 15 -11.75 6.10 24.04
CA ALA A 15 -12.82 6.07 23.06
C ALA A 15 -13.26 7.51 22.74
N ASN A 16 -13.30 7.85 21.44
CA ASN A 16 -13.66 9.17 20.88
C ASN A 16 -12.59 10.29 20.90
N GLU A 17 -11.33 10.00 21.26
CA GLU A 17 -10.22 10.96 21.05
C GLU A 17 -9.56 10.81 19.67
N SER A 18 -8.96 11.91 19.17
CA SER A 18 -8.22 11.89 17.91
C SER A 18 -7.06 10.90 17.98
N GLN A 19 -6.88 10.14 16.89
CA GLN A 19 -5.82 9.13 16.79
C GLN A 19 -4.46 9.83 16.72
N VAL A 20 -3.55 9.48 17.64
CA VAL A 20 -2.15 9.91 17.58
C VAL A 20 -1.34 8.81 16.90
N MET A 21 -0.55 9.20 15.91
CA MET A 21 0.34 8.29 15.18
C MET A 21 1.76 8.52 15.69
N HIS A 22 2.33 7.54 16.39
CA HIS A 22 3.71 7.61 16.86
C HIS A 22 4.61 6.89 15.84
N ILE A 23 5.62 7.58 15.32
CA ILE A 23 6.59 6.98 14.40
C ILE A 23 7.79 6.47 15.21
N ILE A 24 8.13 5.20 15.03
CA ILE A 24 9.31 4.56 15.61
C ILE A 24 10.28 4.29 14.46
N GLY A 25 11.44 4.97 14.47
CA GLY A 25 12.45 4.90 13.40
C GLY A 25 12.59 6.23 12.64
N GLU A 26 13.71 6.42 11.93
CA GLU A 26 14.00 7.69 11.24
C GLU A 26 13.49 7.76 9.82
N VAL A 27 12.72 8.82 9.57
CA VAL A 27 12.03 9.08 8.30
C VAL A 27 12.37 10.45 7.69
N GLU A 28 13.02 11.34 8.44
CA GLU A 28 13.37 12.69 7.97
C GLU A 28 14.26 12.64 6.72
N GLY A 29 13.87 13.39 5.68
CA GLY A 29 14.57 13.45 4.40
C GLY A 29 14.47 12.18 3.53
N ARG A 30 13.79 11.12 4.00
CA ARG A 30 13.75 9.81 3.34
C ARG A 30 12.49 9.63 2.49
N SER A 31 12.56 8.68 1.55
CA SER A 31 11.38 8.19 0.84
C SER A 31 10.82 6.99 1.61
N CYS A 32 9.61 7.11 2.13
CA CYS A 32 8.94 6.07 2.89
C CYS A 32 8.02 5.25 1.98
N VAL A 33 8.09 3.94 2.13
CA VAL A 33 7.17 3.00 1.48
C VAL A 33 6.30 2.39 2.58
N ILE A 34 5.00 2.69 2.54
CA ILE A 34 4.02 2.02 3.38
C ILE A 34 3.62 0.74 2.67
N VAL A 35 3.69 -0.39 3.37
CA VAL A 35 3.24 -1.69 2.84
C VAL A 35 2.06 -2.15 3.68
N ASP A 36 0.97 -2.50 3.03
CA ASP A 36 -0.22 -3.08 3.65
C ASP A 36 -0.77 -4.21 2.77
N ASP A 37 -1.60 -5.09 3.30
CA ASP A 37 -2.25 -6.12 2.49
C ASP A 37 -3.37 -5.54 1.63
N MET A 38 -4.14 -4.59 2.17
CA MET A 38 -5.30 -4.00 1.51
C MET A 38 -5.54 -2.54 1.87
N VAL A 39 -6.29 -1.85 1.01
CA VAL A 39 -6.79 -0.50 1.27
C VAL A 39 -8.29 -0.44 1.06
N ASP A 40 -9.03 -0.18 2.14
CA ASP A 40 -10.48 -0.04 2.13
C ASP A 40 -10.90 1.43 2.03
N THR A 41 -11.25 2.10 3.14
CA THR A 41 -11.66 3.53 3.12
C THR A 41 -10.50 4.52 2.95
N ALA A 42 -9.25 4.03 2.85
CA ALA A 42 -8.00 4.79 2.82
C ALA A 42 -7.73 5.75 4.00
N GLY A 43 -8.61 5.83 5.01
CA GLY A 43 -8.50 6.80 6.10
C GLY A 43 -7.26 6.59 6.99
N THR A 44 -6.94 5.35 7.36
CA THR A 44 -5.73 5.05 8.14
C THR A 44 -4.47 5.32 7.32
N LEU A 45 -4.46 4.88 6.06
CA LEU A 45 -3.34 5.04 5.13
C LEU A 45 -3.00 6.53 4.91
N CYS A 46 -4.02 7.37 4.68
CA CYS A 46 -3.82 8.80 4.47
C CYS A 46 -3.31 9.51 5.72
N LYS A 47 -3.76 9.12 6.92
CA LYS A 47 -3.24 9.65 8.19
C LYS A 47 -1.79 9.23 8.44
N ALA A 48 -1.45 7.98 8.11
CA ALA A 48 -0.07 7.50 8.17
C ALA A 48 0.84 8.30 7.23
N ALA A 49 0.39 8.55 5.99
CA ALA A 49 1.13 9.36 5.04
C ALA A 49 1.33 10.80 5.53
N GLN A 50 0.28 11.41 6.11
CA GLN A 50 0.40 12.74 6.71
C GLN A 50 1.42 12.75 7.86
N ALA A 51 1.33 11.80 8.79
CA ALA A 51 2.28 11.71 9.91
C ALA A 51 3.73 11.59 9.43
N LEU A 52 4.00 10.77 8.40
CA LEU A 52 5.33 10.65 7.81
C LEU A 52 5.82 11.98 7.21
N LYS A 53 4.97 12.67 6.44
CA LYS A 53 5.32 13.99 5.87
C LYS A 53 5.58 15.03 6.96
N ASP A 54 4.78 15.03 8.02
CA ASP A 54 4.95 15.95 9.16
C ASP A 54 6.28 15.72 9.89
N HIS A 55 6.80 14.48 9.87
CA HIS A 55 8.12 14.10 10.40
C HIS A 55 9.24 14.22 9.34
N GLY A 56 9.02 14.99 8.28
CA GLY A 56 10.05 15.35 7.31
C GLY A 56 10.30 14.33 6.21
N ALA A 57 9.45 13.31 6.03
CA ALA A 57 9.58 12.39 4.91
C ALA A 57 9.50 13.13 3.57
N LYS A 58 10.50 12.90 2.70
CA LYS A 58 10.58 13.52 1.36
C LYS A 58 9.46 13.01 0.45
N LYS A 59 9.22 11.70 0.44
CA LYS A 59 8.22 11.03 -0.39
C LYS A 59 7.53 9.95 0.42
N VAL A 60 6.24 9.74 0.21
CA VAL A 60 5.46 8.66 0.83
C VAL A 60 4.66 7.95 -0.25
N ILE A 61 4.98 6.68 -0.50
CA ILE A 61 4.26 5.82 -1.45
C ILE A 61 3.66 4.66 -0.66
N ALA A 62 2.45 4.25 -1.01
CA ALA A 62 1.81 3.08 -0.44
C ALA A 62 1.77 1.94 -1.47
N TYR A 63 2.04 0.73 -1.01
CA TYR A 63 1.82 -0.51 -1.77
C TYR A 63 0.80 -1.35 -1.01
N CYS A 64 -0.32 -1.68 -1.66
CA CYS A 64 -1.33 -2.55 -1.11
C CYS A 64 -1.66 -3.66 -2.12
N THR A 65 -1.88 -4.89 -1.69
CA THR A 65 -2.30 -5.94 -2.62
C THR A 65 -3.72 -5.66 -3.12
N HIS A 66 -4.68 -5.50 -2.21
CA HIS A 66 -6.10 -5.41 -2.56
C HIS A 66 -6.65 -3.98 -2.52
N ALA A 67 -7.17 -3.50 -3.66
CA ALA A 67 -7.75 -2.17 -3.83
C ALA A 67 -9.27 -2.17 -3.56
N VAL A 68 -9.69 -2.37 -2.31
CA VAL A 68 -11.14 -2.34 -1.97
C VAL A 68 -11.74 -0.95 -2.19
N LEU A 69 -11.01 0.11 -1.80
CA LEU A 69 -11.31 1.51 -2.12
C LEU A 69 -12.78 1.92 -1.90
N SER A 70 -13.39 1.50 -0.78
CA SER A 70 -14.80 1.77 -0.51
C SER A 70 -15.06 3.20 0.00
N GLY A 71 -16.32 3.63 -0.16
CA GLY A 71 -16.81 4.89 0.38
C GLY A 71 -15.94 6.10 -0.01
N PRO A 72 -15.36 6.84 0.95
CA PRO A 72 -14.60 8.06 0.67
C PRO A 72 -13.16 7.82 0.20
N ALA A 73 -12.73 6.58 -0.08
CA ALA A 73 -11.34 6.24 -0.32
C ALA A 73 -10.66 7.07 -1.41
N VAL A 74 -11.31 7.22 -2.56
CA VAL A 74 -10.78 7.97 -3.72
C VAL A 74 -10.59 9.44 -3.38
N GLU A 75 -11.55 10.03 -2.66
CA GLU A 75 -11.48 11.41 -2.19
C GLU A 75 -10.36 11.59 -1.16
N ASN A 76 -10.27 10.68 -0.19
CA ASN A 76 -9.23 10.67 0.83
C ASN A 76 -7.84 10.64 0.19
N ILE A 77 -7.60 9.72 -0.75
CA ILE A 77 -6.32 9.60 -1.46
C ILE A 77 -6.01 10.89 -2.22
N SER A 78 -6.98 11.43 -2.95
CA SER A 78 -6.82 12.64 -3.77
C SER A 78 -6.45 13.87 -2.93
N LYS A 79 -7.01 13.99 -1.72
CA LYS A 79 -6.75 15.12 -0.81
C LYS A 79 -5.61 14.89 0.18
N SER A 80 -5.01 13.70 0.19
CA SER A 80 -3.98 13.33 1.17
C SER A 80 -2.57 13.81 0.80
N ALA A 81 -1.69 13.70 1.79
CA ALA A 81 -0.24 13.82 1.66
C ALA A 81 0.45 12.64 0.93
N LEU A 82 -0.27 11.58 0.57
CA LEU A 82 0.28 10.40 -0.10
C LEU A 82 0.71 10.73 -1.53
N ASP A 83 1.96 10.50 -1.91
CA ASP A 83 2.43 10.82 -3.27
C ASP A 83 1.81 9.89 -4.32
N GLN A 84 1.72 8.59 -4.01
CA GLN A 84 1.16 7.58 -4.90
C GLN A 84 0.66 6.37 -4.10
N LEU A 85 -0.45 5.78 -4.54
CA LEU A 85 -0.91 4.46 -4.14
C LEU A 85 -0.63 3.48 -5.29
N VAL A 86 0.08 2.40 -4.99
CA VAL A 86 0.31 1.29 -5.92
C VAL A 86 -0.49 0.10 -5.42
N VAL A 87 -1.31 -0.47 -6.30
CA VAL A 87 -2.17 -1.62 -6.01
C VAL A 87 -2.05 -2.69 -7.07
N THR A 88 -2.57 -3.88 -6.78
CA THR A 88 -2.73 -4.91 -7.81
C THR A 88 -4.08 -4.85 -8.50
N ASP A 89 -4.23 -5.55 -9.61
CA ASP A 89 -5.49 -5.75 -10.33
C ASP A 89 -6.40 -6.85 -9.72
N THR A 90 -6.19 -7.22 -8.45
CA THR A 90 -7.07 -8.20 -7.74
C THR A 90 -8.51 -7.71 -7.60
N ILE A 91 -8.74 -6.39 -7.60
CA ILE A 91 -10.07 -5.77 -7.61
C ILE A 91 -10.07 -4.69 -8.70
N PRO A 92 -11.02 -4.72 -9.66
CA PRO A 92 -11.14 -3.69 -10.67
C PRO A 92 -11.37 -2.29 -10.07
N LEU A 93 -10.63 -1.29 -10.56
CA LEU A 93 -10.82 0.09 -10.13
C LEU A 93 -12.09 0.69 -10.73
N SER A 94 -12.74 1.57 -9.97
CA SER A 94 -13.80 2.44 -10.48
C SER A 94 -13.21 3.51 -11.41
N GLU A 95 -14.04 4.08 -12.30
CA GLU A 95 -13.63 5.19 -13.17
C GLU A 95 -13.09 6.38 -12.36
N ALA A 96 -13.71 6.67 -11.22
CA ALA A 96 -13.25 7.73 -10.31
C ALA A 96 -11.85 7.45 -9.76
N ALA A 97 -11.55 6.20 -9.39
CA ALA A 97 -10.22 5.81 -8.91
C ALA A 97 -9.15 5.95 -10.00
N ILE A 98 -9.48 5.52 -11.24
CA ILE A 98 -8.60 5.65 -12.41
C ILE A 98 -8.30 7.13 -12.70
N ALA A 99 -9.33 7.98 -12.65
CA ALA A 99 -9.21 9.40 -12.97
C ALA A 99 -8.31 10.21 -12.01
N THR A 100 -7.99 9.68 -10.81
CA THR A 100 -7.17 10.41 -9.83
C THR A 100 -5.72 10.63 -10.26
N ASN A 101 -5.19 9.81 -11.18
CA ASN A 101 -3.75 9.72 -11.51
C ASN A 101 -2.81 9.46 -10.32
N ARG A 102 -3.33 9.26 -9.10
CA ARG A 102 -2.55 8.92 -7.89
C ARG A 102 -2.50 7.42 -7.62
N ILE A 103 -3.33 6.63 -8.32
CA ILE A 103 -3.44 5.18 -8.16
C ILE A 103 -2.81 4.50 -9.37
N ARG A 104 -1.77 3.70 -9.16
CA ARG A 104 -1.11 2.88 -10.18
C ARG A 104 -1.45 1.41 -9.94
N VAL A 105 -1.83 0.70 -10.99
CA VAL A 105 -2.15 -0.73 -10.93
C VAL A 105 -0.98 -1.56 -11.47
N LEU A 106 -0.64 -2.64 -10.78
CA LEU A 106 0.26 -3.70 -11.21
C LEU A 106 -0.54 -4.97 -11.49
N SER A 107 -0.26 -5.65 -12.60
CA SER A 107 -0.99 -6.87 -12.92
C SER A 107 -0.41 -8.09 -12.22
N LEU A 108 -1.27 -8.89 -11.59
CA LEU A 108 -0.93 -10.23 -11.11
C LEU A 108 -1.18 -11.32 -12.15
N ALA A 109 -1.67 -10.98 -13.35
CA ALA A 109 -1.98 -11.95 -14.38
C ALA A 109 -0.80 -12.90 -14.70
N PRO A 110 0.47 -12.44 -14.84
CA PRO A 110 1.60 -13.35 -15.07
C PRO A 110 1.82 -14.33 -13.91
N MET A 111 1.74 -13.85 -12.66
CA MET A 111 1.90 -14.66 -11.46
C MET A 111 0.79 -15.71 -11.33
N LEU A 112 -0.46 -15.32 -11.57
CA LEU A 112 -1.61 -16.22 -11.51
C LEU A 112 -1.57 -17.25 -12.65
N ALA A 113 -1.20 -16.84 -13.86
CA ALA A 113 -1.05 -17.76 -15.00
C ALA A 113 0.03 -18.82 -14.73
N GLU A 114 1.19 -18.41 -14.21
CA GLU A 114 2.26 -19.34 -13.86
C GLU A 114 1.86 -20.26 -12.71
N THR A 115 1.13 -19.76 -11.72
CA THR A 115 0.58 -20.57 -10.62
C THR A 115 -0.34 -21.67 -11.16
N ILE A 116 -1.28 -21.31 -12.05
CA ILE A 116 -2.20 -22.28 -12.68
C ILE A 116 -1.44 -23.31 -13.50
N ARG A 117 -0.45 -22.87 -14.30
CA ARG A 117 0.38 -23.75 -15.13
C ARG A 117 1.13 -24.78 -14.27
N ARG A 118 1.74 -24.34 -13.17
CA ARG A 118 2.47 -25.23 -12.25
C ARG A 118 1.56 -26.23 -11.55
N ILE A 119 0.38 -25.80 -11.10
CA ILE A 119 -0.63 -26.71 -10.52
C ILE A 119 -1.02 -27.78 -11.52
N ASN A 120 -1.32 -27.40 -12.77
CA ASN A 120 -1.68 -28.34 -13.83
C ASN A 120 -0.56 -29.34 -14.17
N ASN A 121 0.70 -28.90 -14.04
CA ASN A 121 1.87 -29.72 -14.35
C ASN A 121 2.48 -30.42 -13.12
N GLU A 122 1.85 -30.32 -11.94
CA GLU A 122 2.39 -30.85 -10.67
C GLU A 122 3.80 -30.33 -10.33
N GLU A 123 4.10 -29.10 -10.75
CA GLU A 123 5.38 -28.43 -10.49
C GLU A 123 5.37 -27.67 -9.16
N SER A 124 6.55 -27.46 -8.57
CA SER A 124 6.69 -26.77 -7.29
C SER A 124 6.26 -25.30 -7.37
N LEU A 125 5.26 -24.92 -6.58
CA LEU A 125 4.87 -23.51 -6.38
C LEU A 125 5.90 -22.73 -5.55
N SER A 126 6.56 -23.37 -4.59
CA SER A 126 7.54 -22.72 -3.71
C SER A 126 8.67 -22.06 -4.49
N ALA A 127 9.08 -22.67 -5.61
CA ALA A 127 10.11 -22.12 -6.47
C ALA A 127 9.74 -20.77 -7.15
N MET A 128 8.46 -20.37 -7.14
CA MET A 128 8.04 -19.04 -7.61
C MET A 128 8.38 -17.92 -6.60
N PHE A 129 8.58 -18.24 -5.33
CA PHE A 129 8.83 -17.26 -4.27
C PHE A 129 10.33 -17.04 -4.01
N ASP A 130 11.17 -18.01 -4.36
CA ASP A 130 12.63 -17.93 -4.21
C ASP A 130 13.29 -17.03 -5.26
N ARG A 131 12.59 -16.78 -6.38
CA ARG A 131 13.01 -15.86 -7.43
C ARG A 131 11.82 -15.02 -7.86
N LEU A 132 11.78 -13.76 -7.43
CA LEU A 132 10.94 -12.73 -8.04
C LEU A 132 11.47 -12.43 -9.46
N GLU A 133 11.36 -13.39 -10.37
CA GLU A 133 11.59 -13.21 -11.83
C GLU A 133 10.32 -12.72 -12.54
N LEU A 134 9.22 -12.51 -11.79
CA LEU A 134 7.86 -12.28 -12.32
C LEU A 134 7.27 -10.88 -12.03
N VAL A 135 8.07 -9.95 -11.49
CA VAL A 135 7.67 -8.54 -11.27
C VAL A 135 8.58 -7.60 -12.05
#